data_AF-A0A6U5KVT9-F1
#
_entry.id   AF-A0A6U5KVT9-F1
#
_cell.length_a   1.000
_cell.length_b   1.000
_cell.length_c   1.000
_cell.angle_alpha   90.00
_cell.angle_beta   90.00
_cell.angle_gamma   90.00
#
_symmetry.space_group_name_H-M   'P 1'
#
loop_
_entity.id
_entity.type
_entity.pdbx_description
1 polymer ?
#
loop_
_entity_poly.entity_id
_entity_poly.type
_entity_poly.pdbx_seq_one_letter_code
_entity_poly.pdbx_strand_id
1 'polypeptide(L)'
;PMPLSCDCCCNRRWPPRSLSWNGSVTTTVTTTTTTIIHRLSIMQEGSWDVSATEEMMGSRLSFHCWPSSRLEATRCIAPFGALYTPLKKLDPNCCPPTALPYDPVRCSTNTCHAVLNPYCQVDFRSKLWVCPFCLTRNHFPPHYADAISETNLPAELIPQYATCEYELPSVPDQGQPCFLFVVDTCVHPEELNELADSLQQALALLPEQALVGLITYGTNVQVHELGFEACSKAYVMR
;
A
#
# COMPACT_ATOMS: atom_id res chain seq x y z
N PRO A 1 27.89 50.73 27.40
CA PRO A 1 27.49 49.34 27.74
C PRO A 1 27.40 48.46 26.47
N MET A 2 28.56 48.00 26.01
CA MET A 2 28.73 46.74 25.24
C MET A 2 28.94 45.59 26.26
N PRO A 3 28.93 44.28 25.90
CA PRO A 3 28.99 43.65 24.56
C PRO A 3 27.82 42.64 24.31
N LEU A 4 27.46 42.27 23.06
CA LEU A 4 28.01 41.20 22.20
C LEU A 4 28.27 39.84 22.91
N SER A 5 27.55 38.79 22.49
CA SER A 5 28.07 37.41 22.42
C SER A 5 27.24 36.56 21.44
N CYS A 6 27.81 36.29 20.26
CA CYS A 6 27.68 34.99 19.61
C CYS A 6 28.29 33.92 20.54
N ASP A 7 27.75 32.69 20.55
CA ASP A 7 28.61 31.50 20.43
C ASP A 7 27.82 30.22 20.14
N CYS A 8 28.39 29.48 19.18
CA CYS A 8 28.03 28.16 18.72
C CYS A 8 28.44 27.05 19.70
N CYS A 9 28.03 25.83 19.32
CA CYS A 9 28.65 24.54 19.61
C CYS A 9 28.34 23.82 20.94
N CYS A 10 27.65 22.68 20.75
CA CYS A 10 28.12 21.36 21.16
C CYS A 10 28.69 21.22 22.58
N ASN A 11 27.88 20.69 23.49
CA ASN A 11 28.37 19.52 24.22
C ASN A 11 27.26 18.59 24.69
N ARG A 12 27.21 17.45 24.00
CA ARG A 12 26.60 16.20 24.46
C ARG A 12 27.25 15.78 25.79
N ARG A 13 26.45 15.48 26.81
CA ARG A 13 26.79 14.44 27.79
C ARG A 13 25.66 13.43 27.83
N TRP A 14 25.86 12.36 27.05
CA TRP A 14 25.08 11.14 27.13
C TRP A 14 25.34 10.47 28.49
N PRO A 15 24.31 10.11 29.27
CA PRO A 15 24.48 9.15 30.36
C PRO A 15 24.70 7.75 29.76
N PRO A 16 25.54 6.90 30.39
CA PRO A 16 25.88 5.59 29.87
C PRO A 16 24.70 4.64 30.13
N ARG A 17 24.03 4.20 29.08
CA ARG A 17 23.22 2.99 29.13
C ARG A 17 23.71 2.06 28.03
N SER A 18 24.30 0.96 28.50
CA SER A 18 24.63 -0.26 27.77
C SER A 18 23.75 -0.48 26.54
N LEU A 19 24.37 -0.43 25.36
CA LEU A 19 23.81 -0.92 24.11
C LEU A 19 23.63 -2.44 24.21
N SER A 20 22.43 -2.89 24.55
CA SER A 20 21.90 -4.15 24.05
C SER A 20 21.01 -3.82 22.86
N TRP A 21 21.51 -4.11 21.67
CA TRP A 21 20.77 -4.00 20.42
C TRP A 21 19.67 -5.07 20.42
N ASN A 22 18.46 -4.69 20.84
CA ASN A 22 17.23 -5.46 20.65
C ASN A 22 16.17 -4.46 20.20
N GLY A 23 16.06 -4.28 18.89
CA GLY A 23 15.15 -3.31 18.27
C GLY A 23 14.78 -3.79 16.88
N SER A 24 14.04 -4.89 16.81
CA SER A 24 13.20 -5.19 15.66
C SER A 24 12.18 -4.05 15.52
N VAL A 25 12.39 -3.20 14.52
CA VAL A 25 11.37 -2.26 14.07
C VAL A 25 10.30 -3.09 13.38
N THR A 26 9.37 -3.61 14.19
CA THR A 26 8.17 -4.27 13.71
C THR A 26 7.22 -3.16 13.28
N THR A 27 7.24 -2.80 12.00
CA THR A 27 6.11 -2.10 11.39
C THR A 27 4.93 -3.06 11.42
N THR A 28 4.10 -2.97 12.46
CA THR A 28 2.80 -3.64 12.52
C THR A 28 1.89 -3.03 11.46
N VAL A 29 2.04 -3.50 10.24
CA VAL A 29 0.91 -3.52 9.30
C VAL A 29 0.01 -4.63 9.81
N THR A 30 -0.98 -4.27 10.61
CA THR A 30 -2.09 -5.18 10.95
C THR A 30 -2.94 -5.36 9.70
N THR A 31 -2.41 -6.07 8.70
CA THR A 31 -3.20 -6.64 7.63
C THR A 31 -3.79 -7.93 8.19
N THR A 32 -4.95 -7.81 8.81
CA THR A 32 -5.79 -8.96 9.15
C THR A 32 -6.41 -9.48 7.85
N THR A 33 -5.56 -9.99 6.94
CA THR A 33 -6.01 -10.77 5.79
C THR A 33 -6.27 -12.18 6.30
N THR A 34 -7.33 -12.33 7.09
CA THR A 34 -8.00 -13.63 7.19
C THR A 34 -8.72 -13.81 5.87
N THR A 35 -8.04 -14.31 4.85
CA THR A 35 -8.72 -14.78 3.65
C THR A 35 -9.81 -15.74 4.11
N ILE A 36 -11.06 -15.32 3.96
CA ILE A 36 -12.22 -16.17 4.18
C ILE A 36 -12.20 -17.17 3.05
N ILE A 37 -11.43 -18.23 3.25
CA ILE A 37 -11.55 -19.46 2.48
C ILE A 37 -12.74 -20.21 3.05
N HIS A 38 -13.93 -19.60 3.01
CA HIS A 38 -15.16 -20.31 3.31
C HIS A 38 -15.63 -20.94 2.00
N ARG A 39 -15.34 -22.24 1.85
CA ARG A 39 -16.05 -23.16 0.96
C ARG A 39 -16.25 -22.67 -0.49
N LEU A 40 -15.16 -22.38 -1.20
CA LEU A 40 -15.07 -22.84 -2.58
C LEU A 40 -14.77 -24.34 -2.54
N SER A 41 -15.77 -25.13 -2.16
CA SER A 41 -15.79 -26.57 -2.49
C SER A 41 -16.08 -26.68 -3.97
N ILE A 42 -15.09 -26.34 -4.80
CA ILE A 42 -14.84 -27.09 -6.01
C ILE A 42 -13.81 -28.14 -5.59
N MET A 43 -14.26 -29.19 -4.89
CA MET A 43 -13.54 -30.46 -4.97
C MET A 43 -13.83 -31.02 -6.35
N GLN A 44 -13.21 -30.45 -7.38
CA GLN A 44 -12.88 -31.21 -8.56
C GLN A 44 -11.70 -32.07 -8.16
N GLU A 45 -11.80 -33.39 -8.38
CA GLU A 45 -10.65 -34.26 -8.44
C GLU A 45 -9.68 -33.70 -9.49
N GLY A 46 -8.67 -32.94 -9.05
CA GLY A 46 -7.77 -32.27 -9.99
C GLY A 46 -6.95 -31.20 -9.28
N SER A 47 -5.66 -31.20 -9.57
CA SER A 47 -4.63 -30.25 -9.13
C SER A 47 -5.14 -28.82 -8.87
N TRP A 48 -4.74 -28.23 -7.75
CA TRP A 48 -4.87 -26.79 -7.54
C TRP A 48 -4.05 -26.05 -8.61
N ASP A 49 -4.73 -25.28 -9.46
CA ASP A 49 -4.05 -24.36 -10.37
C ASP A 49 -3.68 -23.09 -9.62
N VAL A 50 -2.48 -23.11 -9.04
CA VAL A 50 -1.92 -21.99 -8.27
C VAL A 50 -1.71 -20.77 -9.18
N SER A 51 -1.35 -20.99 -10.45
CA SER A 51 -1.08 -19.91 -11.40
C SER A 51 -2.36 -19.16 -11.74
N ALA A 52 -3.46 -19.88 -12.03
CA ALA A 52 -4.75 -19.26 -12.30
C ALA A 52 -5.27 -18.44 -11.10
N THR A 53 -5.07 -18.95 -9.87
CA THR A 53 -5.45 -18.22 -8.66
C THR A 53 -4.61 -16.94 -8.47
N GLU A 54 -3.31 -17.05 -8.73
CA GLU A 54 -2.40 -15.91 -8.67
C GLU A 54 -2.75 -14.86 -9.73
N GLU A 55 -3.10 -15.26 -10.95
CA GLU A 55 -3.57 -14.39 -12.04
C GLU A 55 -4.86 -13.63 -11.69
N MET A 56 -5.84 -14.33 -11.12
CA MET A 56 -7.14 -13.75 -10.77
C MET A 56 -7.10 -12.80 -9.57
N MET A 57 -6.28 -13.09 -8.55
CA MET A 57 -6.34 -12.38 -7.25
C MET A 57 -5.02 -11.70 -6.84
N GLY A 58 -3.93 -11.95 -7.57
CA GLY A 58 -2.60 -11.45 -7.22
C GLY A 58 -2.04 -12.01 -5.92
N SER A 59 -2.51 -13.19 -5.48
CA SER A 59 -2.07 -13.83 -4.25
C SER A 59 -1.64 -15.28 -4.48
N ARG A 60 -0.59 -15.71 -3.79
CA ARG A 60 -0.09 -17.08 -3.78
C ARG A 60 0.10 -17.56 -2.35
N LEU A 61 -0.61 -18.62 -1.98
CA LEU A 61 -0.59 -19.17 -0.62
C LEU A 61 0.46 -20.27 -0.50
N SER A 62 1.07 -20.41 0.69
CA SER A 62 1.91 -21.57 1.00
C SER A 62 1.10 -22.87 1.09
N PHE A 63 -0.16 -22.76 1.55
CA PHE A 63 -1.13 -23.85 1.60
C PHE A 63 -2.49 -23.34 1.12
N HIS A 64 -3.05 -23.99 0.09
CA HIS A 64 -4.41 -23.72 -0.41
C HIS A 64 -5.51 -24.47 0.37
N CYS A 65 -5.10 -25.49 1.14
CA CYS A 65 -5.96 -26.18 2.10
C CYS A 65 -5.32 -26.08 3.48
N TRP A 66 -6.04 -25.48 4.43
CA TRP A 66 -5.52 -25.25 5.77
C TRP A 66 -5.82 -26.44 6.68
N PRO A 67 -4.94 -26.74 7.65
CA PRO A 67 -5.18 -27.78 8.63
C PRO A 67 -6.46 -27.47 9.42
N SER A 68 -7.25 -28.50 9.66
CA SER A 68 -8.51 -28.38 10.39
C SER A 68 -8.33 -28.33 11.91
N SER A 69 -7.13 -28.72 12.38
CA SER A 69 -6.80 -28.78 13.80
C SER A 69 -5.44 -28.15 14.10
N ARG A 70 -5.27 -27.70 15.35
CA ARG A 70 -3.99 -27.17 15.83
C ARG A 70 -2.86 -28.21 15.78
N LEU A 71 -3.19 -29.49 16.01
CA LEU A 71 -2.21 -30.58 15.95
C LEU A 71 -1.66 -30.77 14.53
N GLU A 72 -2.52 -30.74 13.53
CA GLU A 72 -2.11 -30.77 12.12
C GLU A 72 -1.28 -29.53 11.77
N ALA A 73 -1.70 -28.34 12.23
CA ALA A 73 -0.95 -27.11 12.01
C ALA A 73 0.46 -27.16 12.61
N THR A 74 0.65 -27.74 13.80
CA THR A 74 1.98 -27.91 14.40
C THR A 74 2.89 -28.88 13.64
N ARG A 75 2.33 -29.73 12.76
CA ARG A 75 3.09 -30.65 11.91
C ARG A 75 3.47 -30.02 10.56
N CYS A 76 2.91 -28.86 10.21
CA CYS A 76 3.30 -28.13 9.02
C CYS A 76 4.67 -27.49 9.22
N ILE A 77 5.66 -27.96 8.45
CA ILE A 77 7.04 -27.46 8.52
C ILE A 77 7.13 -26.06 7.90
N ALA A 78 6.44 -25.84 6.78
CA ALA A 78 6.38 -24.54 6.14
C ALA A 78 5.37 -23.64 6.86
N PRO A 79 5.65 -22.33 7.00
CA PRO A 79 4.72 -21.39 7.61
C PRO A 79 3.49 -21.14 6.75
N PHE A 80 2.36 -20.83 7.39
CA PHE A 80 1.17 -20.33 6.71
C PHE A 80 1.40 -18.87 6.33
N GLY A 81 1.34 -18.59 5.03
CA GLY A 81 1.59 -17.26 4.51
C GLY A 81 1.08 -17.11 3.09
N ALA A 82 1.12 -15.85 2.63
CA ALA A 82 0.75 -15.46 1.29
C ALA A 82 1.82 -14.53 0.72
N LEU A 83 2.19 -14.72 -0.53
CA LEU A 83 2.80 -13.66 -1.34
C LEU A 83 1.65 -12.90 -1.99
N TYR A 84 1.60 -11.59 -1.80
CA TYR A 84 0.53 -10.74 -2.30
C TYR A 84 1.12 -9.56 -3.06
N THR A 85 0.56 -9.27 -4.23
CA THR A 85 0.93 -8.14 -5.08
C THR A 85 -0.25 -7.17 -5.15
N PRO A 86 -0.29 -6.14 -4.26
CA PRO A 86 -1.48 -5.28 -4.12
C PRO A 86 -1.86 -4.53 -5.39
N LEU A 87 -0.86 -4.05 -6.14
CA LEU A 87 -1.05 -3.28 -7.39
C LEU A 87 -0.84 -4.16 -8.62
N LYS A 88 -1.27 -5.42 -8.55
CA LYS A 88 -1.20 -6.32 -9.72
C LYS A 88 -2.18 -5.84 -10.78
N LYS A 89 -1.71 -5.74 -12.02
CA LYS A 89 -2.58 -5.57 -13.18
C LYS A 89 -3.34 -6.88 -13.42
N LEU A 90 -4.60 -6.93 -13.03
CA LEU A 90 -5.46 -8.10 -13.18
C LEU A 90 -6.07 -8.16 -14.58
N ASP A 91 -6.49 -9.35 -14.98
CA ASP A 91 -7.26 -9.53 -16.21
C ASP A 91 -8.61 -8.78 -16.11
N PRO A 92 -9.08 -8.08 -17.16
CA PRO A 92 -10.36 -7.37 -17.15
C PRO A 92 -11.59 -8.23 -16.82
N ASN A 93 -11.49 -9.56 -16.93
CA ASN A 93 -12.55 -10.48 -16.54
C ASN A 93 -12.60 -10.75 -15.03
N CYS A 94 -11.53 -10.44 -14.30
CA CYS A 94 -11.34 -10.75 -12.88
C CYS A 94 -11.39 -9.51 -11.97
N CYS A 95 -11.51 -8.31 -12.54
CA CYS A 95 -11.67 -7.08 -11.80
C CYS A 95 -12.61 -6.12 -12.54
N PRO A 96 -13.17 -5.11 -11.85
CA PRO A 96 -13.86 -4.01 -12.51
C PRO A 96 -12.93 -3.30 -13.51
N PRO A 97 -13.45 -2.79 -14.64
CA PRO A 97 -12.63 -2.13 -15.67
C PRO A 97 -12.01 -0.81 -15.22
N THR A 98 -12.59 -0.17 -14.19
CA THR A 98 -12.10 1.05 -13.57
C THR A 98 -12.22 0.93 -12.05
N ALA A 99 -11.47 1.75 -11.31
CA ALA A 99 -11.70 1.90 -9.89
C ALA A 99 -13.14 2.32 -9.61
N LEU A 100 -13.68 1.85 -8.48
CA LEU A 100 -15.04 2.12 -8.05
C LEU A 100 -15.11 3.55 -7.49
N PRO A 101 -15.94 4.46 -8.05
CA PRO A 101 -15.92 5.89 -7.73
C PRO A 101 -16.73 6.22 -6.47
N TYR A 102 -16.52 5.47 -5.40
CA TYR A 102 -17.24 5.62 -4.14
C TYR A 102 -16.47 4.98 -2.97
N ASP A 103 -16.83 5.37 -1.76
CA ASP A 103 -16.22 4.83 -0.55
C ASP A 103 -16.66 3.37 -0.29
N PRO A 104 -15.75 2.52 0.21
CA PRO A 104 -16.05 1.12 0.51
C PRO A 104 -17.07 0.99 1.65
N VAL A 105 -18.01 0.06 1.49
CA VAL A 105 -18.97 -0.31 2.56
C VAL A 105 -18.24 -1.13 3.62
N ARG A 106 -18.06 -0.55 4.81
CA ARG A 106 -17.34 -1.17 5.93
C ARG A 106 -18.29 -1.81 6.94
N CYS A 107 -17.81 -2.87 7.59
CA CYS A 107 -18.49 -3.47 8.73
C CYS A 107 -18.63 -2.45 9.87
N SER A 108 -19.83 -2.40 10.46
CA SER A 108 -20.19 -1.49 11.56
C SER A 108 -19.46 -1.78 12.88
N THR A 109 -18.89 -2.98 13.03
CA THR A 109 -18.13 -3.35 14.23
C THR A 109 -16.79 -2.60 14.26
N ASN A 110 -16.61 -1.76 15.29
CA ASN A 110 -15.43 -0.90 15.49
C ASN A 110 -14.07 -1.63 15.59
N THR A 111 -14.06 -2.95 15.76
CA THR A 111 -12.83 -3.75 15.79
C THR A 111 -12.59 -4.55 14.51
N CYS A 112 -13.57 -4.59 13.59
CA CYS A 112 -13.51 -5.43 12.40
C CYS A 112 -13.07 -4.63 11.17
N HIS A 113 -13.77 -3.53 10.85
CA HIS A 113 -13.51 -2.67 9.68
C HIS A 113 -13.39 -3.38 8.32
N ALA A 114 -13.77 -4.66 8.23
CA ALA A 114 -13.77 -5.41 6.99
C ALA A 114 -14.67 -4.74 5.95
N VAL A 115 -14.25 -4.81 4.70
CA VAL A 115 -14.98 -4.25 3.56
C VAL A 115 -15.92 -5.31 2.99
N LEU A 116 -17.07 -4.87 2.48
CA LEU A 116 -18.00 -5.69 1.70
C LEU A 116 -17.23 -6.42 0.58
N ASN A 117 -17.47 -7.71 0.43
CA ASN A 117 -16.76 -8.56 -0.53
C ASN A 117 -17.66 -9.74 -0.93
N PRO A 118 -17.33 -10.50 -1.99
CA PRO A 118 -18.22 -11.54 -2.52
C PRO A 118 -18.50 -12.70 -1.55
N TYR A 119 -17.73 -12.83 -0.48
CA TYR A 119 -17.93 -13.87 0.54
C TYR A 119 -18.91 -13.45 1.65
N CYS A 120 -19.45 -12.22 1.59
CA CYS A 120 -20.50 -11.78 2.49
C CYS A 120 -21.83 -12.45 2.16
N GLN A 121 -22.56 -12.92 3.19
CA GLN A 121 -23.93 -13.41 2.97
C GLN A 121 -24.88 -12.23 2.91
N VAL A 122 -25.60 -12.11 1.80
CA VAL A 122 -26.48 -10.98 1.52
C VAL A 122 -27.95 -11.41 1.63
N ASP A 123 -28.74 -10.65 2.37
CA ASP A 123 -30.19 -10.77 2.42
C ASP A 123 -30.82 -9.59 1.68
N PHE A 124 -31.30 -9.84 0.46
CA PHE A 124 -31.92 -8.85 -0.41
C PHE A 124 -33.28 -8.36 0.09
N ARG A 125 -33.95 -9.12 0.97
CA ARG A 125 -35.27 -8.76 1.51
C ARG A 125 -35.12 -7.81 2.69
N SER A 126 -34.25 -8.14 3.64
CA SER A 126 -34.00 -7.29 4.80
C SER A 126 -32.96 -6.20 4.55
N LYS A 127 -32.30 -6.22 3.38
CA LYS A 127 -31.21 -5.30 2.99
C LYS A 127 -30.09 -5.31 4.02
N LEU A 128 -29.70 -6.52 4.41
CA LEU A 128 -28.62 -6.78 5.35
C LEU A 128 -27.52 -7.61 4.69
N TRP A 129 -26.31 -7.50 5.22
CA TRP A 129 -25.21 -8.40 4.91
C TRP A 129 -24.50 -8.87 6.18
N VAL A 130 -24.05 -10.12 6.16
CA VAL A 130 -23.30 -10.71 7.27
C VAL A 130 -21.82 -10.65 6.94
N CYS A 131 -21.05 -10.01 7.83
CA CYS A 131 -19.61 -9.94 7.68
C CYS A 131 -18.98 -11.32 7.89
N PRO A 132 -18.22 -11.85 6.93
CA PRO A 132 -17.63 -13.18 7.03
C PRO A 132 -16.49 -13.29 8.06
N PHE A 133 -15.96 -12.16 8.56
CA PHE A 133 -14.90 -12.13 9.57
C PHE A 133 -15.43 -12.17 11.01
N CYS A 134 -16.38 -11.28 11.32
CA CYS A 134 -16.91 -11.12 12.69
C CYS A 134 -18.34 -11.64 12.85
N LEU A 135 -18.95 -12.16 11.78
CA LEU A 135 -20.32 -12.69 11.72
C LEU A 135 -21.41 -11.69 12.14
N THR A 136 -21.07 -10.40 12.24
CA THR A 136 -22.02 -9.33 12.57
C THR A 136 -22.90 -9.02 11.36
N ARG A 137 -24.19 -8.79 11.61
CA ARG A 137 -25.16 -8.31 10.62
C ARG A 137 -25.03 -6.80 10.47
N ASN A 138 -24.90 -6.33 9.24
CA ASN A 138 -24.73 -4.93 8.90
C ASN A 138 -25.85 -4.51 7.95
N HIS A 139 -26.32 -3.28 8.11
CA HIS A 139 -27.27 -2.68 7.17
C HIS A 139 -26.52 -2.18 5.92
N PHE A 140 -27.13 -2.31 4.75
CA PHE A 140 -26.64 -1.59 3.58
C PHE A 140 -26.87 -0.09 3.76
N PRO A 141 -25.96 0.77 3.26
CA PRO A 141 -26.25 2.19 3.10
C PRO A 141 -27.50 2.40 2.24
N PRO A 142 -28.25 3.52 2.41
CA PRO A 142 -29.51 3.76 1.69
C PRO A 142 -29.38 3.61 0.16
N HIS A 143 -28.31 4.15 -0.43
CA HIS A 143 -28.06 4.08 -1.87
C HIS A 143 -27.83 2.65 -2.40
N TYR A 144 -27.32 1.73 -1.57
CA TYR A 144 -27.26 0.30 -1.92
C TYR A 144 -28.62 -0.37 -1.71
N ALA A 145 -29.29 -0.08 -0.59
CA ALA A 145 -30.53 -0.75 -0.19
C ALA A 145 -31.65 -0.58 -1.25
N ASP A 146 -31.72 0.59 -1.89
CA ASP A 146 -32.74 0.90 -2.89
C ASP A 146 -32.55 0.14 -4.22
N ALA A 147 -31.29 -0.08 -4.63
CA ALA A 147 -30.97 -0.63 -5.95
C ALA A 147 -30.60 -2.13 -5.93
N ILE A 148 -30.17 -2.66 -4.79
CA ILE A 148 -29.62 -4.03 -4.71
C ILE A 148 -30.70 -5.11 -4.91
N SER A 149 -30.45 -6.03 -5.83
CA SER A 149 -31.28 -7.21 -6.09
C SER A 149 -30.41 -8.40 -6.52
N GLU A 150 -31.00 -9.59 -6.63
CA GLU A 150 -30.28 -10.78 -7.12
C GLU A 150 -29.73 -10.60 -8.55
N THR A 151 -30.37 -9.73 -9.35
CA THR A 151 -29.97 -9.43 -10.74
C THR A 151 -29.10 -8.18 -10.84
N ASN A 152 -29.16 -7.29 -9.85
CA ASN A 152 -28.40 -6.03 -9.81
C ASN A 152 -27.49 -6.03 -8.59
N LEU A 153 -26.33 -6.68 -8.74
CA LEU A 153 -25.31 -6.74 -7.72
C LEU A 153 -24.33 -5.58 -7.88
N PRO A 154 -23.92 -4.94 -6.77
CA PRO A 154 -22.79 -4.03 -6.79
C PRO A 154 -21.50 -4.81 -7.10
N ALA A 155 -20.51 -4.13 -7.66
CA ALA A 155 -19.31 -4.77 -8.21
C ALA A 155 -18.55 -5.61 -7.16
N GLU A 156 -18.56 -5.16 -5.91
CA GLU A 156 -17.91 -5.81 -4.76
C GLU A 156 -18.52 -7.16 -4.39
N LEU A 157 -19.74 -7.45 -4.85
CA LEU A 157 -20.44 -8.71 -4.58
C LEU A 157 -20.38 -9.68 -5.76
N ILE A 158 -19.86 -9.24 -6.91
CA ILE A 158 -19.70 -10.10 -8.08
C ILE A 158 -18.55 -11.09 -7.80
N PRO A 159 -18.79 -12.42 -7.81
CA PRO A 159 -17.78 -13.41 -7.45
C PRO A 159 -16.52 -13.36 -8.31
N GLN A 160 -16.65 -12.93 -9.56
CA GLN A 160 -15.52 -12.72 -10.48
C GLN A 160 -14.62 -11.56 -10.04
N TYR A 161 -15.17 -10.57 -9.32
CA TYR A 161 -14.46 -9.36 -8.87
C TYR A 161 -14.05 -9.48 -7.40
N ALA A 162 -13.36 -10.58 -7.07
CA ALA A 162 -12.85 -10.80 -5.71
C ALA A 162 -11.81 -9.75 -5.28
N THR A 163 -11.16 -9.09 -6.24
CA THR A 163 -10.26 -7.95 -6.01
C THR A 163 -10.79 -6.73 -6.76
N CYS A 164 -10.92 -5.61 -6.05
CA CYS A 164 -11.42 -4.36 -6.59
C CYS A 164 -10.67 -3.18 -5.94
N GLU A 165 -10.58 -2.09 -6.69
CA GLU A 165 -9.96 -0.84 -6.27
C GLU A 165 -11.04 0.23 -6.09
N TYR A 166 -10.88 1.09 -5.10
CA TYR A 166 -11.79 2.19 -4.81
C TYR A 166 -11.07 3.50 -5.07
N GLU A 167 -11.74 4.40 -5.78
CA GLU A 167 -11.39 5.80 -5.82
C GLU A 167 -12.18 6.49 -4.71
N LEU A 168 -11.47 7.03 -3.71
CA LEU A 168 -12.06 7.52 -2.47
C LEU A 168 -12.39 9.02 -2.60
N PRO A 169 -13.65 9.41 -2.87
CA PRO A 169 -14.01 10.83 -2.97
C PRO A 169 -13.91 11.55 -1.62
N SER A 170 -13.94 10.81 -0.51
CA SER A 170 -13.79 11.34 0.84
C SER A 170 -12.37 11.79 1.18
N VAL A 171 -11.36 11.29 0.46
CA VAL A 171 -9.96 11.64 0.70
C VAL A 171 -9.64 12.88 -0.13
N PRO A 172 -9.23 13.99 0.51
CA PRO A 172 -8.84 15.19 -0.23
C PRO A 172 -7.60 14.90 -1.09
N ASP A 173 -7.49 15.62 -2.20
CA ASP A 173 -6.30 15.55 -3.05
C ASP A 173 -5.02 15.75 -2.22
N GLN A 174 -4.10 14.78 -2.32
CA GLN A 174 -2.83 14.78 -1.59
C GLN A 174 -1.78 15.69 -2.23
N GLY A 175 -2.14 16.34 -3.34
CA GLY A 175 -1.28 17.26 -4.06
C GLY A 175 -0.34 16.55 -5.02
N GLN A 176 0.61 17.31 -5.55
CA GLN A 176 1.50 16.88 -6.61
C GLN A 176 2.60 15.94 -6.08
N PRO A 177 3.03 14.94 -6.86
CA PRO A 177 4.16 14.11 -6.48
C PRO A 177 5.45 14.95 -6.40
N CYS A 178 6.29 14.63 -5.42
CA CYS A 178 7.56 15.30 -5.20
C CYS A 178 8.73 14.34 -5.45
N PHE A 179 9.67 14.74 -6.30
CA PHE A 179 10.88 14.00 -6.63
C PHE A 179 12.10 14.79 -6.18
N LEU A 180 12.85 14.25 -5.24
CA LEU A 180 14.10 14.84 -4.74
C LEU A 180 15.28 14.04 -5.27
N PHE A 181 16.04 14.63 -6.20
CA PHE A 181 17.27 14.04 -6.71
C PHE A 181 18.42 14.35 -5.75
N VAL A 182 19.07 13.31 -5.25
CA VAL A 182 20.23 13.44 -4.35
C VAL A 182 21.43 12.81 -5.03
N VAL A 183 22.36 13.65 -5.48
CA VAL A 183 23.44 13.28 -6.40
C VAL A 183 24.79 13.37 -5.71
N ASP A 184 25.56 12.28 -5.74
CA ASP A 184 26.96 12.30 -5.34
C ASP A 184 27.82 12.88 -6.45
N THR A 185 28.73 13.78 -6.09
CA THR A 185 29.69 14.42 -7.00
C THR A 185 31.11 13.88 -6.82
N CYS A 186 31.35 12.99 -5.85
CA CYS A 186 32.64 12.35 -5.57
C CYS A 186 32.92 11.14 -6.51
N VAL A 187 32.56 11.26 -7.78
CA VAL A 187 32.74 10.23 -8.81
C VAL A 187 33.58 10.75 -9.97
N HIS A 188 34.01 9.87 -10.86
CA HIS A 188 34.74 10.28 -12.05
C HIS A 188 33.86 11.15 -12.96
N PRO A 189 34.44 12.14 -13.67
CA PRO A 189 33.66 13.09 -14.46
C PRO A 189 32.89 12.43 -15.61
N GLU A 190 33.40 11.31 -16.14
CA GLU A 190 32.72 10.53 -17.19
C GLU A 190 31.41 9.91 -16.65
N GLU A 191 31.47 9.26 -15.48
CA GLU A 191 30.28 8.70 -14.81
C GLU A 191 29.27 9.80 -14.41
N LEU A 192 29.76 10.97 -13.98
CA LEU A 192 28.90 12.10 -13.64
C LEU A 192 28.16 12.64 -14.87
N ASN A 193 28.79 12.65 -16.04
CA ASN A 193 28.14 13.03 -17.29
C ASN A 193 27.07 12.00 -17.69
N GLU A 194 27.36 10.70 -17.59
CA GLU A 194 26.36 9.65 -17.85
C GLU A 194 25.16 9.72 -16.88
N LEU A 195 25.43 10.05 -15.60
CA LEU A 195 24.39 10.29 -14.61
C LEU A 195 23.57 11.53 -14.95
N ALA A 196 24.19 12.61 -15.39
CA ALA A 196 23.50 13.83 -15.80
C ALA A 196 22.55 13.56 -16.98
N ASP A 197 22.98 12.79 -17.98
CA ASP A 197 22.15 12.38 -19.11
C ASP A 197 20.97 11.52 -18.65
N SER A 198 21.22 10.57 -17.73
CA SER A 198 20.17 9.72 -17.14
C SER A 198 19.15 10.53 -16.34
N LEU A 199 19.59 11.54 -15.60
CA LEU A 199 18.72 12.46 -14.85
C LEU A 199 17.87 13.31 -15.79
N GLN A 200 18.43 13.81 -16.90
CA GLN A 200 17.66 14.54 -17.91
C GLN A 200 16.57 13.66 -18.54
N GLN A 201 16.87 12.40 -18.82
CA GLN A 201 15.88 11.44 -19.31
C GLN A 201 14.79 11.19 -18.27
N ALA A 202 15.17 11.00 -16.99
CA ALA A 202 14.21 10.80 -15.91
C ALA A 202 13.27 12.01 -15.74
N LEU A 203 13.82 13.23 -15.80
CA LEU A 203 13.05 14.48 -15.73
C LEU A 203 12.03 14.59 -16.87
N ALA A 204 12.37 14.16 -18.08
CA ALA A 204 11.45 14.15 -19.22
C ALA A 204 10.29 13.16 -19.08
N LEU A 205 10.40 12.16 -18.20
CA LEU A 205 9.35 11.19 -17.90
C LEU A 205 8.45 11.62 -16.74
N LEU A 206 8.81 12.68 -16.00
CA LEU A 206 8.01 13.15 -14.87
C LEU A 206 6.75 13.89 -15.36
N PRO A 207 5.64 13.85 -14.61
CA PRO A 207 4.49 14.70 -14.85
C PRO A 207 4.88 16.19 -14.81
N GLU A 208 4.26 17.02 -15.67
CA GLU A 208 4.57 18.46 -15.78
C GLU A 208 4.37 19.21 -14.45
N GLN A 209 3.39 18.78 -13.67
CA GLN A 209 3.06 19.35 -12.37
C GLN A 209 3.85 18.75 -11.20
N ALA A 210 4.84 17.88 -11.45
CA ALA A 210 5.62 17.29 -10.37
C ALA A 210 6.56 18.33 -9.73
N LEU A 211 6.67 18.29 -8.41
CA LEU A 211 7.64 19.10 -7.67
C LEU A 211 9.00 18.43 -7.77
N VAL A 212 10.02 19.16 -8.23
CA VAL A 212 11.38 18.66 -8.37
C VAL A 212 12.33 19.42 -7.44
N GLY A 213 13.15 18.68 -6.70
CA GLY A 213 14.25 19.22 -5.92
C GLY A 213 15.57 18.57 -6.31
N LEU A 214 16.67 19.31 -6.13
CA LEU A 214 18.03 18.82 -6.36
C LEU A 214 18.91 19.09 -5.14
N ILE A 215 19.61 18.06 -4.70
CA ILE A 215 20.68 18.12 -3.72
C ILE A 215 21.91 17.48 -4.34
N THR A 216 23.03 18.19 -4.35
CA THR A 216 24.33 17.60 -4.70
C THR A 216 25.19 17.50 -3.45
N TYR A 217 25.96 16.44 -3.32
CA TYR A 217 26.87 16.29 -2.19
C TYR A 217 28.23 15.78 -2.61
N GLY A 218 29.22 16.09 -1.79
CA GLY A 218 30.59 15.62 -1.89
C GLY A 218 31.26 15.89 -0.55
N THR A 219 32.25 16.78 -0.51
CA THR A 219 32.79 17.28 0.78
C THR A 219 31.78 18.09 1.58
N ASN A 220 30.87 18.80 0.90
CA ASN A 220 29.77 19.56 1.51
C ASN A 220 28.46 19.16 0.83
N VAL A 221 27.33 19.39 1.50
CA VAL A 221 25.99 19.17 0.93
C VAL A 221 25.45 20.49 0.40
N GLN A 222 24.95 20.51 -0.82
CA GLN A 222 24.40 21.69 -1.50
C GLN A 222 22.92 21.44 -1.82
N VAL A 223 22.03 22.25 -1.25
CA VAL A 223 20.60 22.24 -1.56
C VAL A 223 20.31 23.34 -2.57
N HIS A 224 19.88 22.98 -3.78
CA HIS A 224 19.71 23.91 -4.89
C HIS A 224 18.34 24.59 -4.86
N GLU A 225 18.32 25.90 -5.07
CA GLU A 225 17.11 26.71 -5.20
C GLU A 225 16.83 26.92 -6.70
N LEU A 226 15.93 26.10 -7.26
CA LEU A 226 15.70 26.01 -8.72
C LEU A 226 14.81 27.13 -9.30
N GLY A 227 14.15 27.91 -8.44
CA GLY A 227 13.21 28.98 -8.86
C GLY A 227 13.83 30.36 -9.02
N PHE A 228 15.14 30.51 -8.86
CA PHE A 228 15.82 31.81 -8.95
C PHE A 228 16.45 31.99 -10.34
N GLU A 229 15.81 32.79 -11.20
CA GLU A 229 16.22 32.94 -12.61
C GLU A 229 17.51 33.76 -12.79
N ALA A 230 17.88 34.61 -11.83
CA ALA A 230 19.00 35.52 -11.99
C ALA A 230 20.38 34.83 -11.84
N CYS A 231 20.47 33.78 -11.00
CA CYS A 231 21.67 32.94 -10.89
C CYS A 231 21.35 31.60 -10.21
N SER A 232 22.26 30.62 -10.32
CA SER A 232 22.15 29.41 -9.52
C SER A 232 22.46 29.71 -8.05
N LYS A 233 21.48 29.45 -7.17
CA LYS A 233 21.61 29.64 -5.73
C LYS A 233 21.53 28.29 -5.03
N ALA A 234 22.44 28.05 -4.10
CA ALA A 234 22.44 26.83 -3.29
C ALA A 234 22.79 27.13 -1.82
N TYR A 235 22.15 26.41 -0.91
CA TYR A 235 22.47 26.43 0.52
C TYR A 235 23.49 25.34 0.81
N VAL A 236 24.67 25.74 1.30
CA VAL A 236 25.76 24.82 1.59
C VAL A 236 25.73 24.45 3.07
N MET A 237 25.64 23.15 3.36
CA MET A 237 25.71 22.57 4.68
C MET A 237 27.00 21.77 4.83
N ARG A 238 27.54 21.74 6.05
CA ARG A 238 28.79 21.09 6.42
C ARG A 238 28.53 19.83 7.23
#